data_AF-A0A6S7HYV6-F1
#
_entry.id   AF-A0A6S7HYV6-F1
#
_cell.length_a   1.000
_cell.length_b   1.000
_cell.length_c   1.000
_cell.angle_alpha   90.00
_cell.angle_beta   90.00
_cell.angle_gamma   90.00
#
_symmetry.space_group_name_H-M   'P 1'
#
loop_
_entity.id
_entity.type
_entity.pdbx_description
1 polymer ?
#
loop_
_entity_poly.entity_id
_entity_poly.type
_entity_poly.pdbx_seq_one_letter_code
_entity_poly.pdbx_strand_id
1 'polypeptide(L)'
;MLVRFLILLALVLGMIYAEPYNCRGVYNPSDYIGKLRVPTDCKVEQLDCPASWKSGIPKGSETSAPMIYQTFLNCHEGFTLCGYVPIDPKSGDVLGQSGVTIGAGVDFGSKSRAYFTSLSISPALVDKVEPYFGLKRNLAACAAIERPLSLTLAEANTLTDTVKGDFVNKVSKRYDSDKDENALAFASVPRGIRTAIVSVWYQFGYPSAYPKFWGFVKKNDWDNAIKELRNFYKNPNEQARGDLIRRNNEADIIEATLLECNRSVDVVFLIDESGSVGSTNFQKSLNFVENMIKAFPDGKLSGKDGTRFGLSTFSSGYRSHFYLSSYTDQSAYLSAVNRVSYSGGGTRLGRALQHILTYQFTEERGLRPEVDGVPRVLIVLTDGQSHDVVSIPAKNVRDENIVVYAIGIGGYNRTQLKEIATSESHVYTLSTFTQLAKFISTLTASTCYEPRSASLNETIITNVAKDTYQYFSYKVKESSNLEINVVDLSGSTLVYVSRTNPHPYKYDYDIVYDLSTQTDKIIVITPIIHVANTKPKVKRSADDELTRQIYVSVTSDTESASFKIEGNECNPLNCTEGTNEMPTTQPPTTQLPTTTANATPAATKTTSSARVVIATKFVVVSFAMLMILFEIYDI
;
A
#
# COMPACT_ATOMS: atom_id res chain seq x y z
N MET A 1 -50.51 -11.56 53.07
CA MET A 1 -49.24 -10.92 53.52
C MET A 1 -48.11 -11.19 52.53
N LEU A 2 -47.72 -12.46 52.31
CA LEU A 2 -46.60 -12.89 51.44
C LEU A 2 -46.48 -12.16 50.09
N VAL A 3 -47.57 -12.01 49.33
CA VAL A 3 -47.58 -11.36 48.00
C VAL A 3 -47.11 -9.90 48.05
N ARG A 4 -47.49 -9.13 49.09
CA ARG A 4 -46.98 -7.76 49.28
C ARG A 4 -45.49 -7.75 49.64
N PHE A 5 -45.01 -8.79 50.31
CA PHE A 5 -43.59 -8.94 50.66
C PHE A 5 -42.74 -9.23 49.41
N LEU A 6 -43.23 -10.08 48.49
CA LEU A 6 -42.57 -10.34 47.20
C LEU A 6 -42.51 -9.10 46.29
N ILE A 7 -43.60 -8.32 46.24
CA ILE A 7 -43.63 -7.06 45.46
C ILE A 7 -42.67 -6.02 46.08
N LEU A 8 -42.61 -5.90 47.41
CA LEU A 8 -41.60 -5.05 48.07
C LEU A 8 -40.18 -5.56 47.81
N LEU A 9 -39.94 -6.88 47.81
CA LEU A 9 -38.62 -7.45 47.57
C LEU A 9 -38.11 -7.14 46.16
N ALA A 10 -38.99 -7.20 45.15
CA ALA A 10 -38.65 -6.79 43.78
C ALA A 10 -38.31 -5.30 43.66
N LEU A 11 -39.04 -4.42 44.37
CA LEU A 11 -38.78 -2.98 44.43
C LEU A 11 -37.49 -2.64 45.20
N VAL A 12 -37.20 -3.36 46.28
CA VAL A 12 -36.01 -3.15 47.13
C VAL A 12 -34.73 -3.73 46.52
N LEU A 13 -34.83 -4.79 45.71
CA LEU A 13 -33.69 -5.36 44.98
C LEU A 13 -33.25 -4.55 43.75
N GLY A 14 -33.93 -3.46 43.41
CA GLY A 14 -33.51 -2.55 42.34
C GLY A 14 -33.45 -3.21 40.96
N MET A 15 -34.19 -4.30 40.74
CA MET A 15 -34.28 -4.98 39.44
C MET A 15 -35.11 -4.12 38.47
N ILE A 16 -34.45 -3.10 37.91
CA ILE A 16 -34.91 -2.40 36.71
C ILE A 16 -34.87 -3.43 35.58
N TYR A 17 -36.00 -4.09 35.35
CA TYR A 17 -36.25 -4.79 34.10
C TYR A 17 -36.28 -3.73 33.01
N ALA A 18 -35.14 -3.55 32.32
CA ALA A 18 -35.09 -2.78 31.09
C ALA A 18 -36.07 -3.44 30.11
N GLU A 19 -37.11 -2.71 29.72
CA GLU A 19 -38.06 -3.20 28.73
C GLU A 19 -37.30 -3.58 27.45
N PRO A 20 -37.54 -4.76 26.85
CA PRO A 20 -36.87 -5.15 25.62
C PRO A 20 -37.18 -4.11 24.55
N TYR A 21 -36.15 -3.60 23.88
CA TYR A 21 -36.32 -2.54 22.89
C TYR A 21 -37.17 -3.02 21.72
N ASN A 22 -38.40 -2.55 21.69
CA ASN A 22 -39.34 -2.75 20.60
C ASN A 22 -39.33 -1.55 19.67
N CYS A 23 -39.16 -1.82 18.37
CA CYS A 23 -39.23 -0.83 17.32
C CYS A 23 -40.65 -0.25 17.18
N ARG A 24 -40.73 1.03 16.83
CA ARG A 24 -41.98 1.73 16.48
C ARG A 24 -42.39 1.48 15.03
N GLY A 25 -41.46 1.07 14.18
CA GLY A 25 -41.71 0.63 12.80
C GLY A 25 -40.94 -0.64 12.42
N VAL A 26 -41.27 -1.24 11.28
CA VAL A 26 -40.52 -2.38 10.74
C VAL A 26 -39.36 -1.86 9.89
N TYR A 27 -38.14 -2.35 10.14
CA TYR A 27 -37.01 -2.11 9.24
C TYR A 27 -37.23 -2.85 7.92
N ASN A 28 -37.32 -2.10 6.83
CA ASN A 28 -37.48 -2.60 5.46
C ASN A 28 -36.15 -2.49 4.69
N PRO A 29 -35.46 -3.61 4.38
CA PRO A 29 -34.21 -3.62 3.60
C PRO A 29 -34.30 -2.85 2.28
N SER A 30 -35.44 -2.96 1.58
CA SER A 30 -35.68 -2.31 0.28
C SER A 30 -35.43 -0.81 0.29
N ASP A 31 -35.69 -0.14 1.42
CA ASP A 31 -35.51 1.31 1.57
C ASP A 31 -34.03 1.73 1.66
N TYR A 32 -33.09 0.78 1.73
CA TYR A 32 -31.66 1.02 1.94
C TYR A 32 -30.76 0.47 0.81
N ILE A 33 -31.34 -0.14 -0.23
CA ILE A 33 -30.63 -0.53 -1.44
C ILE A 33 -29.93 0.70 -2.05
N GLY A 34 -28.62 0.59 -2.29
CA GLY A 34 -27.78 1.66 -2.81
C GLY A 34 -27.54 2.87 -1.89
N LYS A 35 -28.03 2.86 -0.63
CA LYS A 35 -27.81 3.97 0.31
C LYS A 35 -26.47 3.84 1.06
N LEU A 36 -26.00 4.97 1.60
CA LEU A 36 -24.86 4.98 2.52
C LEU A 36 -25.18 4.17 3.78
N ARG A 37 -24.18 3.44 4.29
CA ARG A 37 -24.30 2.68 5.55
C ARG A 37 -24.44 3.62 6.76
N VAL A 38 -23.80 4.80 6.72
CA VAL A 38 -23.86 5.85 7.75
C VAL A 38 -24.98 6.87 7.44
N PRO A 39 -25.49 7.61 8.45
CA PRO A 39 -26.38 8.75 8.22
C PRO A 39 -25.80 9.78 7.24
N THR A 40 -26.66 10.43 6.44
CA THR A 40 -26.24 11.34 5.34
C THR A 40 -25.59 12.64 5.81
N ASP A 41 -25.81 13.03 7.06
CA ASP A 41 -25.19 14.15 7.76
C ASP A 41 -23.94 13.74 8.57
N CYS A 42 -23.57 12.46 8.55
CA CYS A 42 -22.52 11.95 9.40
C CYS A 42 -21.11 12.40 8.97
N LYS A 43 -20.31 12.76 9.98
CA LYS A 43 -18.86 12.96 9.82
C LYS A 43 -18.14 11.60 9.78
N VAL A 44 -17.74 11.21 8.58
CA VAL A 44 -16.68 10.24 8.34
C VAL A 44 -15.36 10.98 8.48
N GLU A 45 -14.44 10.47 9.30
CA GLU A 45 -13.12 11.08 9.49
C GLU A 45 -12.16 10.65 8.38
N GLN A 46 -11.42 11.60 7.79
CA GLN A 46 -10.42 11.28 6.78
C GLN A 46 -9.18 10.68 7.47
N LEU A 47 -8.99 9.38 7.29
CA LEU A 47 -7.81 8.67 7.78
C LEU A 47 -6.60 8.92 6.86
N ASP A 48 -5.43 9.18 7.46
CA ASP A 48 -4.11 9.32 6.80
C ASP A 48 -3.58 7.93 6.37
N CYS A 49 -4.37 7.22 5.55
CA CYS A 49 -4.08 5.87 5.10
C CYS A 49 -2.99 5.90 4.02
N PRO A 50 -1.91 5.10 4.14
CA PRO A 50 -0.89 5.02 3.11
C PRO A 50 -1.46 4.39 1.83
N ALA A 51 -1.01 4.89 0.69
CA ALA A 51 -1.38 4.32 -0.62
C ALA A 51 -0.87 2.88 -0.81
N SER A 52 0.12 2.45 -0.02
CA SER A 52 0.62 1.09 0.04
C SER A 52 1.28 0.82 1.38
N TRP A 53 0.99 -0.31 2.02
CA TRP A 53 1.61 -0.70 3.28
C TRP A 53 3.02 -1.28 3.12
N LYS A 54 3.46 -1.50 1.87
CA LYS A 54 4.78 -2.02 1.52
C LYS A 54 5.89 -0.97 1.60
N SER A 55 5.55 0.30 1.33
CA SER A 55 6.44 1.45 1.49
C SER A 55 6.06 2.33 2.69
N GLY A 56 4.76 2.41 3.01
CA GLY A 56 4.21 3.37 3.95
C GLY A 56 3.63 2.70 5.19
N ILE A 57 4.32 2.85 6.33
CA ILE A 57 3.74 2.59 7.66
C ILE A 57 3.79 3.89 8.47
N PRO A 58 2.75 4.74 8.43
CA PRO A 58 2.82 6.08 9.00
C PRO A 58 2.87 6.12 10.54
N LYS A 59 3.81 6.93 11.05
CA LYS A 59 3.74 7.71 12.29
C LYS A 59 3.34 6.92 13.55
N GLY A 60 4.17 5.94 13.95
CA GLY A 60 3.96 5.19 15.20
C GLY A 60 5.25 4.69 15.85
N SER A 61 5.68 5.35 16.93
CA SER A 61 6.78 4.96 17.82
C SER A 61 6.74 3.49 18.23
N GLU A 62 7.69 2.65 17.77
CA GLU A 62 7.79 1.23 18.18
C GLU A 62 7.82 1.04 19.70
N THR A 63 8.44 1.97 20.41
CA THR A 63 8.68 1.94 21.86
C THR A 63 7.60 2.60 22.72
N SER A 64 6.40 2.87 22.18
CA SER A 64 5.25 3.28 22.99
C SER A 64 3.96 2.61 22.51
N ALA A 65 3.04 2.32 23.43
CA ALA A 65 1.71 1.79 23.10
C ALA A 65 0.98 2.69 22.08
N PRO A 66 0.10 2.14 21.21
CA PRO A 66 -0.36 0.73 21.13
C PRO A 66 0.71 -0.26 20.63
N MET A 67 0.50 -1.56 20.87
CA MET A 67 1.41 -2.64 20.45
C MET A 67 1.39 -2.93 18.93
N ILE A 68 0.45 -2.32 18.20
CA ILE A 68 0.20 -2.50 16.76
C ILE A 68 -0.01 -1.13 16.10
N TYR A 69 0.04 -1.07 14.77
CA TYR A 69 -0.36 0.13 14.03
C TYR A 69 -1.89 0.23 13.99
N GLN A 70 -2.48 0.93 14.97
CA GLN A 70 -3.93 1.07 15.10
C GLN A 70 -4.59 1.71 13.84
N THR A 71 -3.85 2.56 13.15
CA THR A 71 -4.21 3.13 11.83
C THR A 71 -4.50 2.05 10.79
N PHE A 72 -3.78 0.92 10.78
CA PHE A 72 -3.98 -0.18 9.82
C PHE A 72 -5.41 -0.75 9.93
N LEU A 73 -5.81 -1.13 11.14
CA LEU A 73 -7.16 -1.64 11.40
C LEU A 73 -8.20 -0.56 11.06
N ASN A 74 -7.94 0.70 11.40
CA ASN A 74 -8.90 1.77 11.16
C ASN A 74 -9.06 2.08 9.65
N CYS A 75 -7.99 1.98 8.85
CA CYS A 75 -8.07 2.07 7.39
C CYS A 75 -8.90 0.93 6.76
N HIS A 76 -8.93 -0.25 7.38
CA HIS A 76 -9.73 -1.39 6.91
C HIS A 76 -11.17 -1.43 7.43
N GLU A 77 -11.47 -0.90 8.63
CA GLU A 77 -12.86 -0.77 9.11
C GLU A 77 -13.55 0.54 8.68
N GLY A 78 -12.77 1.55 8.26
CA GLY A 78 -13.20 2.95 8.23
C GLY A 78 -13.23 3.61 9.61
N PHE A 79 -13.62 4.88 9.70
CA PHE A 79 -13.87 5.56 10.98
C PHE A 79 -15.04 6.55 10.89
N THR A 80 -16.05 6.39 11.76
CA THR A 80 -17.26 7.21 11.80
C THR A 80 -17.59 7.72 13.21
N LEU A 81 -18.01 8.98 13.30
CA LEU A 81 -18.51 9.58 14.55
C LEU A 81 -19.97 9.24 14.86
N CYS A 82 -20.68 8.55 13.97
CA CYS A 82 -22.10 8.22 14.13
C CYS A 82 -22.34 6.70 14.08
N GLY A 83 -23.35 6.26 14.83
CA GLY A 83 -23.79 4.88 14.86
C GLY A 83 -24.41 4.48 13.53
N TYR A 84 -24.05 3.29 13.05
CA TYR A 84 -24.56 2.71 11.81
C TYR A 84 -24.78 1.21 11.98
N VAL A 85 -25.40 0.57 10.99
CA VAL A 85 -25.47 -0.90 10.93
C VAL A 85 -24.92 -1.36 9.58
N PRO A 86 -23.93 -2.29 9.55
CA PRO A 86 -23.46 -2.90 8.31
C PRO A 86 -24.60 -3.62 7.55
N ILE A 87 -24.89 -3.16 6.33
CA ILE A 87 -25.89 -3.73 5.41
C ILE A 87 -25.27 -4.17 4.07
N ASP A 88 -25.88 -5.15 3.40
CA ASP A 88 -25.62 -5.44 1.99
C ASP A 88 -26.16 -4.30 1.11
N PRO A 89 -25.35 -3.65 0.25
CA PRO A 89 -25.83 -2.53 -0.56
C PRO A 89 -26.79 -2.94 -1.70
N LYS A 90 -26.92 -4.23 -2.02
CA LYS A 90 -27.77 -4.76 -3.10
C LYS A 90 -29.17 -5.15 -2.62
N SER A 91 -29.31 -5.74 -1.44
CA SER A 91 -30.62 -6.10 -0.86
C SER A 91 -31.06 -5.18 0.27
N GLY A 92 -30.13 -4.45 0.89
CA GLY A 92 -30.34 -3.65 2.10
C GLY A 92 -30.37 -4.47 3.39
N ASP A 93 -30.17 -5.78 3.35
CA ASP A 93 -30.23 -6.63 4.54
C ASP A 93 -29.07 -6.37 5.50
N VAL A 94 -29.34 -6.45 6.82
CA VAL A 94 -28.29 -6.38 7.85
C VAL A 94 -27.38 -7.60 7.77
N LEU A 95 -26.07 -7.36 7.67
CA LEU A 95 -25.08 -8.40 7.48
C LEU A 95 -25.01 -9.34 8.70
N GLY A 96 -25.39 -10.60 8.48
CA GLY A 96 -25.20 -11.73 9.40
C GLY A 96 -25.90 -11.59 10.75
N GLN A 97 -25.22 -10.95 11.70
CA GLN A 97 -25.60 -10.77 13.11
C GLN A 97 -25.22 -9.38 13.66
N SER A 98 -24.84 -8.43 12.81
CA SER A 98 -24.36 -7.11 13.27
C SER A 98 -25.37 -6.36 14.13
N GLY A 99 -24.85 -5.69 15.16
CA GLY A 99 -25.55 -4.66 15.91
C GLY A 99 -25.29 -3.26 15.36
N VAL A 100 -25.52 -2.25 16.22
CA VAL A 100 -25.07 -0.88 15.94
C VAL A 100 -23.55 -0.82 16.12
N THR A 101 -22.88 -0.14 15.20
CA THR A 101 -21.43 -0.05 15.08
C THR A 101 -21.01 1.42 15.01
N ILE A 102 -19.86 1.78 15.59
CA ILE A 102 -19.30 3.14 15.57
C ILE A 102 -17.76 3.14 15.62
N GLY A 103 -17.14 4.30 15.42
CA GLY A 103 -15.69 4.44 15.39
C GLY A 103 -15.13 3.62 14.22
N ALA A 104 -14.07 2.84 14.48
CA ALA A 104 -13.58 1.84 13.53
C ALA A 104 -14.06 0.43 13.92
N GLY A 105 -15.34 0.11 13.64
CA GLY A 105 -15.85 -1.26 13.75
C GLY A 105 -16.26 -1.73 15.15
N VAL A 106 -16.56 -0.82 16.09
CA VAL A 106 -17.04 -1.23 17.44
C VAL A 106 -18.51 -1.64 17.40
N ASP A 107 -18.79 -2.91 17.10
CA ASP A 107 -20.11 -3.54 17.18
C ASP A 107 -20.59 -3.66 18.64
N PHE A 108 -21.81 -3.15 18.93
CA PHE A 108 -22.46 -3.21 20.24
C PHE A 108 -23.39 -4.42 20.44
N GLY A 109 -23.80 -5.11 19.38
CA GLY A 109 -24.72 -6.25 19.45
C GLY A 109 -24.17 -7.45 20.22
N SER A 110 -22.86 -7.46 20.47
CA SER A 110 -22.13 -8.46 21.25
C SER A 110 -21.60 -7.96 22.61
N LYS A 111 -22.03 -6.77 23.08
CA LYS A 111 -21.45 -6.06 24.23
C LYS A 111 -22.46 -5.78 25.35
N SER A 112 -21.96 -5.28 26.50
CA SER A 112 -22.76 -4.95 27.70
C SER A 112 -22.06 -3.87 28.54
N ARG A 113 -22.77 -3.23 29.50
CA ARG A 113 -22.16 -2.26 30.44
C ARG A 113 -20.99 -2.89 31.18
N ALA A 114 -21.17 -4.12 31.69
CA ALA A 114 -20.11 -4.85 32.40
C ALA A 114 -18.82 -5.04 31.58
N TYR A 115 -18.93 -5.23 30.25
CA TYR A 115 -17.76 -5.31 29.37
C TYR A 115 -17.03 -3.96 29.27
N PHE A 116 -17.75 -2.84 29.09
CA PHE A 116 -17.10 -1.55 28.98
C PHE A 116 -16.59 -1.00 30.32
N THR A 117 -17.26 -1.32 31.43
CA THR A 117 -16.80 -1.01 32.78
C THR A 117 -15.52 -1.79 33.14
N SER A 118 -15.37 -3.06 32.73
CA SER A 118 -14.14 -3.82 32.99
C SER A 118 -12.94 -3.34 32.16
N LEU A 119 -13.20 -2.61 31.07
CA LEU A 119 -12.19 -1.90 30.28
C LEU A 119 -12.01 -0.43 30.70
N SER A 120 -12.54 -0.03 31.86
CA SER A 120 -12.41 1.32 32.44
C SER A 120 -12.92 2.47 31.55
N ILE A 121 -13.88 2.23 30.66
CA ILE A 121 -14.55 3.31 29.94
C ILE A 121 -15.43 4.11 30.91
N SER A 122 -15.42 5.44 30.77
CA SER A 122 -16.16 6.34 31.67
C SER A 122 -17.67 6.06 31.63
N PRO A 123 -18.38 6.10 32.78
CA PRO A 123 -19.82 5.84 32.82
C PRO A 123 -20.60 6.69 31.81
N ALA A 124 -20.32 8.00 31.74
CA ALA A 124 -20.99 8.91 30.81
C ALA A 124 -20.81 8.56 29.31
N LEU A 125 -19.76 7.82 28.92
CA LEU A 125 -19.61 7.29 27.57
C LEU A 125 -20.34 5.94 27.41
N VAL A 126 -20.31 5.07 28.44
CA VAL A 126 -21.08 3.82 28.45
C VAL A 126 -22.58 4.10 28.37
N ASP A 127 -23.07 5.11 29.08
CA ASP A 127 -24.49 5.52 29.13
C ASP A 127 -25.00 5.98 27.75
N LYS A 128 -24.13 6.54 26.90
CA LYS A 128 -24.45 6.90 25.51
C LYS A 128 -24.64 5.68 24.60
N VAL A 129 -23.91 4.59 24.85
CA VAL A 129 -23.88 3.41 23.95
C VAL A 129 -24.68 2.22 24.49
N GLU A 130 -25.04 2.23 25.78
CA GLU A 130 -25.88 1.20 26.40
C GLU A 130 -27.23 0.94 25.70
N PRO A 131 -27.95 1.95 25.17
CA PRO A 131 -29.21 1.73 24.46
C PRO A 131 -29.15 0.81 23.23
N TYR A 132 -27.94 0.41 22.79
CA TYR A 132 -27.70 -0.46 21.62
C TYR A 132 -27.08 -1.82 21.99
N PHE A 133 -26.79 -2.08 23.27
CA PHE A 133 -26.18 -3.34 23.71
C PHE A 133 -27.10 -4.53 23.45
N GLY A 134 -26.55 -5.60 22.89
CA GLY A 134 -27.29 -6.83 22.56
C GLY A 134 -28.24 -6.72 21.36
N LEU A 135 -28.51 -5.52 20.83
CA LEU A 135 -29.35 -5.34 19.65
C LEU A 135 -28.63 -5.84 18.40
N LYS A 136 -29.33 -6.59 17.55
CA LYS A 136 -28.79 -7.19 16.31
C LYS A 136 -29.81 -7.11 15.18
N ARG A 137 -29.32 -7.25 13.93
CA ARG A 137 -30.15 -7.35 12.72
C ARG A 137 -31.14 -6.18 12.64
N ASN A 138 -32.37 -6.43 12.22
CA ASN A 138 -33.42 -5.43 12.03
C ASN A 138 -33.69 -4.58 13.28
N LEU A 139 -33.54 -5.13 14.50
CA LEU A 139 -33.69 -4.36 15.75
C LEU A 139 -32.56 -3.32 15.93
N ALA A 140 -31.32 -3.66 15.56
CA ALA A 140 -30.21 -2.72 15.59
C ALA A 140 -30.36 -1.63 14.51
N ALA A 141 -30.77 -2.01 13.29
CA ALA A 141 -30.95 -1.07 12.20
C ALA A 141 -32.05 -0.05 12.54
N CYS A 142 -33.21 -0.53 13.01
CA CYS A 142 -34.26 0.30 13.59
C CYS A 142 -33.74 1.19 14.74
N ALA A 143 -32.97 0.65 15.70
CA ALA A 143 -32.45 1.43 16.82
C ALA A 143 -31.54 2.58 16.37
N ALA A 144 -30.68 2.36 15.38
CA ALA A 144 -29.82 3.43 14.83
C ALA A 144 -30.61 4.53 14.10
N ILE A 145 -31.80 4.21 13.57
CA ILE A 145 -32.70 5.16 12.90
C ILE A 145 -33.54 5.94 13.93
N GLU A 146 -34.19 5.24 14.87
CA GLU A 146 -35.06 5.85 15.89
C GLU A 146 -34.25 6.58 16.98
N ARG A 147 -32.99 6.20 17.17
CA ARG A 147 -32.05 6.77 18.14
C ARG A 147 -30.67 6.96 17.46
N PRO A 148 -30.46 8.06 16.71
CA PRO A 148 -29.17 8.32 16.09
C PRO A 148 -28.07 8.53 17.14
N LEU A 149 -27.13 7.59 17.21
CA LEU A 149 -25.94 7.72 18.06
C LEU A 149 -24.92 8.64 17.38
N SER A 150 -24.37 9.59 18.14
CA SER A 150 -23.26 10.45 17.72
C SER A 150 -22.28 10.64 18.88
N LEU A 151 -20.99 10.58 18.60
CA LEU A 151 -19.90 10.74 19.56
C LEU A 151 -18.94 11.84 19.11
N THR A 152 -18.26 12.49 20.06
CA THR A 152 -17.11 13.33 19.74
C THR A 152 -15.92 12.47 19.29
N LEU A 153 -14.99 13.05 18.52
CA LEU A 153 -13.77 12.35 18.08
C LEU A 153 -12.97 11.74 19.25
N ALA A 154 -12.89 12.44 20.39
CA ALA A 154 -12.23 11.94 21.58
C ALA A 154 -12.93 10.69 22.16
N GLU A 155 -14.26 10.68 22.17
CA GLU A 155 -15.07 9.53 22.65
C GLU A 155 -15.00 8.35 21.67
N ALA A 156 -15.09 8.61 20.36
CA ALA A 156 -14.99 7.58 19.33
C ALA A 156 -13.60 6.92 19.31
N ASN A 157 -12.53 7.70 19.50
CA ASN A 157 -11.16 7.18 19.66
C ASN A 157 -11.04 6.36 20.96
N THR A 158 -11.45 6.92 22.11
CA THR A 158 -11.41 6.21 23.41
C THR A 158 -12.13 4.86 23.35
N LEU A 159 -13.31 4.82 22.71
CA LEU A 159 -14.07 3.59 22.52
C LEU A 159 -13.37 2.60 21.58
N THR A 160 -12.87 3.09 20.43
CA THR A 160 -12.18 2.27 19.42
C THR A 160 -10.90 1.63 19.98
N ASP A 161 -10.03 2.46 20.57
CA ASP A 161 -8.69 2.05 21.00
C ASP A 161 -8.75 1.13 22.22
N THR A 162 -9.67 1.38 23.16
CA THR A 162 -9.88 0.50 24.32
C THR A 162 -10.44 -0.86 23.90
N VAL A 163 -11.43 -0.91 23.00
CA VAL A 163 -11.98 -2.19 22.49
C VAL A 163 -10.95 -2.97 21.70
N LYS A 164 -10.21 -2.31 20.80
CA LYS A 164 -9.17 -2.98 20.01
C LYS A 164 -7.96 -3.38 20.88
N GLY A 165 -7.67 -2.64 21.95
CA GLY A 165 -6.70 -3.04 22.98
C GLY A 165 -7.07 -4.36 23.67
N ASP A 166 -8.34 -4.58 24.01
CA ASP A 166 -8.83 -5.85 24.55
C ASP A 166 -8.66 -7.02 23.56
N PHE A 167 -8.90 -6.79 22.25
CA PHE A 167 -8.56 -7.78 21.21
C PHE A 167 -7.06 -8.08 21.16
N VAL A 168 -6.19 -7.06 21.13
CA VAL A 168 -4.72 -7.23 21.13
C VAL A 168 -4.25 -8.04 22.35
N ASN A 169 -4.80 -7.76 23.53
CA ASN A 169 -4.48 -8.48 24.77
C ASN A 169 -4.87 -9.98 24.71
N LYS A 170 -5.97 -10.32 24.01
CA LYS A 170 -6.39 -11.70 23.78
C LYS A 170 -5.51 -12.41 22.76
N VAL A 171 -5.17 -11.72 21.66
CA VAL A 171 -4.25 -12.23 20.63
C VAL A 171 -2.87 -12.52 21.20
N SER A 172 -2.28 -11.57 21.96
CA SER A 172 -0.97 -11.77 22.61
C SER A 172 -1.00 -13.02 23.49
N LYS A 173 -1.95 -13.11 24.44
CA LYS A 173 -2.05 -14.26 25.36
C LYS A 173 -2.22 -15.59 24.63
N ARG A 174 -2.98 -15.64 23.52
CA ARG A 174 -3.15 -16.88 22.76
C ARG A 174 -1.92 -17.21 21.91
N TYR A 175 -1.27 -16.23 21.30
CA TYR A 175 0.00 -16.42 20.61
C TYR A 175 1.08 -16.92 21.58
N ASP A 176 1.26 -16.25 22.73
CA ASP A 176 2.29 -16.57 23.72
C ASP A 176 2.05 -17.94 24.39
N SER A 177 0.80 -18.39 24.44
CA SER A 177 0.41 -19.73 24.92
C SER A 177 0.56 -20.85 23.87
N ASP A 178 0.55 -20.52 22.57
CA ASP A 178 0.61 -21.51 21.50
C ASP A 178 1.98 -21.58 20.82
N LYS A 179 2.83 -20.55 20.96
CA LYS A 179 4.08 -20.38 20.19
C LYS A 179 5.04 -21.53 20.40
N ASP A 180 5.88 -21.78 19.40
CA ASP A 180 6.95 -22.77 19.52
C ASP A 180 8.07 -22.24 20.45
N GLU A 181 8.89 -23.12 21.04
CA GLU A 181 9.84 -22.78 22.11
C GLU A 181 10.77 -21.62 21.75
N ASN A 182 11.44 -21.73 20.60
CA ASN A 182 12.40 -20.76 20.07
C ASN A 182 11.77 -19.48 19.47
N ALA A 183 10.44 -19.41 19.34
CA ALA A 183 9.78 -18.25 18.75
C ALA A 183 9.78 -17.03 19.71
N LEU A 184 9.86 -15.82 19.15
CA LEU A 184 9.72 -14.57 19.89
C LEU A 184 8.37 -14.52 20.61
N ALA A 185 8.35 -14.01 21.85
CA ALA A 185 7.10 -13.62 22.52
C ALA A 185 6.42 -12.46 21.77
N PHE A 186 5.10 -12.35 21.81
CA PHE A 186 4.31 -11.42 21.00
C PHE A 186 4.76 -9.97 21.16
N ALA A 187 5.09 -9.54 22.39
CA ALA A 187 5.59 -8.19 22.66
C ALA A 187 6.93 -7.88 21.97
N SER A 188 7.75 -8.90 21.69
CA SER A 188 9.04 -8.83 20.99
C SER A 188 8.93 -9.05 19.48
N VAL A 189 7.80 -9.58 18.99
CA VAL A 189 7.53 -9.68 17.53
C VAL A 189 7.50 -8.26 16.93
N PRO A 190 8.11 -8.00 15.77
CA PRO A 190 8.07 -6.69 15.12
C PRO A 190 6.64 -6.16 14.88
N ARG A 191 6.46 -4.83 14.90
CA ARG A 191 5.13 -4.21 15.05
C ARG A 191 4.18 -4.45 13.88
N GLY A 192 4.65 -4.41 12.64
CA GLY A 192 3.80 -4.70 11.48
C GLY A 192 3.30 -6.15 11.49
N ILE A 193 4.17 -7.08 11.87
CA ILE A 193 3.83 -8.50 12.02
C ILE A 193 2.77 -8.72 13.12
N ARG A 194 2.92 -8.09 14.30
CA ARG A 194 1.84 -8.07 15.31
C ARG A 194 0.53 -7.50 14.76
N THR A 195 0.61 -6.47 13.93
CA THR A 195 -0.57 -5.80 13.34
C THR A 195 -1.30 -6.72 12.38
N ALA A 196 -0.57 -7.43 11.51
CA ALA A 196 -1.12 -8.45 10.63
C ALA A 196 -1.77 -9.60 11.42
N ILE A 197 -1.09 -10.15 12.43
CA ILE A 197 -1.62 -11.23 13.29
C ILE A 197 -2.94 -10.80 13.96
N VAL A 198 -3.02 -9.58 14.50
CA VAL A 198 -4.25 -9.06 15.12
C VAL A 198 -5.33 -8.79 14.08
N SER A 199 -4.99 -8.32 12.88
CA SER A 199 -5.97 -8.04 11.82
C SER A 199 -6.60 -9.31 11.24
N VAL A 200 -5.82 -10.39 11.10
CA VAL A 200 -6.35 -11.73 10.76
C VAL A 200 -7.31 -12.22 11.83
N TRP A 201 -6.93 -12.15 13.11
CA TRP A 201 -7.82 -12.50 14.23
C TRP A 201 -9.08 -11.63 14.26
N TYR A 202 -8.98 -10.33 13.98
CA TYR A 202 -10.11 -9.41 14.07
C TYR A 202 -11.23 -9.77 13.06
N GLN A 203 -10.88 -10.22 11.84
CA GLN A 203 -11.87 -10.72 10.89
C GLN A 203 -12.34 -12.16 11.16
N PHE A 204 -11.44 -13.08 11.53
CA PHE A 204 -11.75 -14.53 11.53
C PHE A 204 -11.94 -15.13 12.93
N GLY A 205 -11.74 -14.36 13.99
CA GLY A 205 -11.82 -14.83 15.36
C GLY A 205 -10.69 -15.81 15.70
N TYR A 206 -11.06 -17.03 16.09
CA TYR A 206 -10.11 -18.00 16.62
C TYR A 206 -9.27 -18.71 15.54
N PRO A 207 -8.01 -19.08 15.84
CA PRO A 207 -7.09 -19.73 14.90
C PRO A 207 -7.55 -21.00 14.19
N SER A 208 -8.57 -21.68 14.71
CA SER A 208 -9.20 -22.84 14.04
C SER A 208 -9.80 -22.49 12.67
N ALA A 209 -10.12 -21.21 12.42
CA ALA A 209 -10.56 -20.74 11.11
C ALA A 209 -9.42 -20.51 10.09
N TYR A 210 -8.17 -20.34 10.56
CA TYR A 210 -6.99 -20.05 9.73
C TYR A 210 -5.75 -20.84 10.18
N PRO A 211 -5.83 -22.19 10.29
CA PRO A 211 -4.84 -23.00 11.00
C PRO A 211 -3.45 -23.01 10.37
N LYS A 212 -3.34 -22.82 9.05
CA LYS A 212 -2.05 -22.71 8.36
C LYS A 212 -1.31 -21.42 8.73
N PHE A 213 -1.94 -20.25 8.55
CA PHE A 213 -1.34 -18.95 8.90
C PHE A 213 -0.92 -18.93 10.37
N TRP A 214 -1.78 -19.42 11.27
CA TRP A 214 -1.44 -19.57 12.69
C TRP A 214 -0.29 -20.56 12.93
N GLY A 215 -0.22 -21.65 12.16
CA GLY A 215 0.89 -22.61 12.19
C GLY A 215 2.24 -22.00 11.82
N PHE A 216 2.27 -21.03 10.89
CA PHE A 216 3.48 -20.33 10.46
C PHE A 216 3.92 -19.23 11.44
N VAL A 217 3.03 -18.29 11.79
CA VAL A 217 3.40 -17.13 12.64
C VAL A 217 3.97 -17.52 14.00
N LYS A 218 3.47 -18.62 14.58
CA LYS A 218 3.93 -19.17 15.87
C LYS A 218 5.32 -19.77 15.87
N LYS A 219 5.84 -20.10 14.69
CA LYS A 219 7.20 -20.56 14.45
C LYS A 219 8.13 -19.42 14.06
N ASN A 220 7.55 -18.22 13.86
CA ASN A 220 8.17 -17.09 13.19
C ASN A 220 8.62 -17.43 11.75
N ASP A 221 7.91 -18.37 11.12
CA ASP A 221 8.03 -18.71 9.69
C ASP A 221 7.27 -17.65 8.88
N TRP A 222 7.86 -16.46 8.76
CA TRP A 222 7.18 -15.33 8.18
C TRP A 222 7.03 -15.43 6.65
N ASP A 223 7.98 -16.06 5.95
CA ASP A 223 7.92 -16.26 4.50
C ASP A 223 6.69 -17.09 4.11
N ASN A 224 6.39 -18.16 4.85
CA ASN A 224 5.21 -18.97 4.57
C ASN A 224 3.93 -18.33 5.15
N ALA A 225 4.02 -17.51 6.19
CA ALA A 225 2.90 -16.66 6.63
C ALA A 225 2.50 -15.62 5.56
N ILE A 226 3.47 -14.98 4.90
CA ILE A 226 3.27 -14.11 3.74
C ILE A 226 2.60 -14.88 2.59
N LYS A 227 3.19 -16.01 2.17
CA LYS A 227 2.64 -16.83 1.06
C LYS A 227 1.22 -17.31 1.33
N GLU A 228 0.90 -17.65 2.57
CA GLU A 228 -0.47 -18.01 2.98
C GLU A 228 -1.42 -16.81 2.97
N LEU A 229 -1.01 -15.61 3.40
CA LEU A 229 -1.84 -14.40 3.27
C LEU A 229 -2.12 -14.05 1.80
N ARG A 230 -1.09 -14.10 0.94
CA ARG A 230 -1.21 -13.89 -0.51
C ARG A 230 -2.05 -14.97 -1.22
N ASN A 231 -2.46 -16.05 -0.53
CA ASN A 231 -3.26 -17.14 -1.08
C ASN A 231 -4.27 -17.71 -0.05
N PHE A 232 -4.87 -16.82 0.76
CA PHE A 232 -5.56 -17.19 2.01
C PHE A 232 -6.86 -17.98 1.80
N TYR A 233 -7.54 -17.77 0.68
CA TYR A 233 -8.84 -18.38 0.37
C TYR A 233 -8.68 -19.50 -0.65
N LYS A 234 -9.11 -20.71 -0.27
CA LYS A 234 -8.98 -21.93 -1.11
C LYS A 234 -9.74 -21.87 -2.43
N ASN A 235 -10.78 -21.03 -2.50
CA ASN A 235 -11.68 -20.89 -3.64
C ASN A 235 -11.64 -19.43 -4.12
N PRO A 236 -11.23 -19.13 -5.36
CA PRO A 236 -11.26 -17.78 -5.90
C PRO A 236 -12.64 -17.11 -5.89
N ASN A 237 -13.73 -17.88 -5.85
CA ASN A 237 -15.09 -17.33 -5.78
C ASN A 237 -15.52 -16.91 -4.36
N GLU A 238 -14.78 -17.32 -3.32
CA GLU A 238 -14.93 -16.81 -1.95
C GLU A 238 -14.13 -15.51 -1.73
N GLN A 239 -13.29 -15.12 -2.70
CA GLN A 239 -12.43 -13.95 -2.64
C GLN A 239 -13.20 -12.68 -3.04
N ALA A 240 -14.01 -12.14 -2.14
CA ALA A 240 -14.52 -10.79 -2.30
C ALA A 240 -13.34 -9.80 -2.39
N ARG A 241 -13.30 -8.95 -3.43
CA ARG A 241 -12.13 -8.08 -3.75
C ARG A 241 -11.63 -7.25 -2.56
N GLY A 242 -12.53 -6.79 -1.69
CA GLY A 242 -12.17 -6.03 -0.48
C GLY A 242 -11.44 -6.84 0.59
N ASP A 243 -11.76 -8.13 0.73
CA ASP A 243 -11.12 -9.00 1.73
C ASP A 243 -9.72 -9.44 1.26
N LEU A 244 -9.52 -9.68 -0.04
CA LEU A 244 -8.19 -9.86 -0.62
C LEU A 244 -7.27 -8.68 -0.31
N ILE A 245 -7.70 -7.44 -0.60
CA ILE A 245 -6.94 -6.22 -0.33
C ILE A 245 -6.49 -6.13 1.14
N ARG A 246 -7.24 -6.72 2.08
CA ARG A 246 -6.84 -6.79 3.49
C ARG A 246 -5.77 -7.85 3.77
N ARG A 247 -5.92 -9.09 3.29
CA ARG A 247 -4.86 -10.13 3.40
C ARG A 247 -3.56 -9.68 2.75
N ASN A 248 -3.70 -8.99 1.62
CA ASN A 248 -2.64 -8.35 0.87
C ASN A 248 -1.89 -7.31 1.71
N ASN A 249 -2.60 -6.31 2.23
CA ASN A 249 -2.00 -5.29 3.09
C ASN A 249 -1.36 -5.88 4.37
N GLU A 250 -1.90 -6.98 4.89
CA GLU A 250 -1.32 -7.73 6.01
C GLU A 250 -0.01 -8.46 5.63
N ALA A 251 0.12 -8.92 4.39
CA ALA A 251 1.38 -9.45 3.87
C ALA A 251 2.39 -8.32 3.57
N ASP A 252 1.93 -7.22 2.96
CA ASP A 252 2.75 -6.03 2.68
C ASP A 252 3.36 -5.44 3.96
N ILE A 253 2.59 -5.35 5.05
CA ILE A 253 3.11 -4.83 6.32
C ILE A 253 4.02 -5.82 7.05
N ILE A 254 3.94 -7.13 6.77
CA ILE A 254 4.93 -8.12 7.22
C ILE A 254 6.23 -7.95 6.42
N GLU A 255 6.16 -7.94 5.09
CA GLU A 255 7.30 -7.74 4.19
C GLU A 255 8.07 -6.45 4.50
N ALA A 256 7.36 -5.32 4.63
CA ALA A 256 7.95 -4.02 4.98
C ALA A 256 8.59 -3.99 6.38
N THR A 257 8.15 -4.86 7.29
CA THR A 257 8.69 -4.95 8.66
C THR A 257 9.90 -5.90 8.76
N LEU A 258 10.00 -6.86 7.84
CA LEU A 258 11.13 -7.80 7.72
C LEU A 258 12.23 -7.29 6.80
N LEU A 259 12.07 -6.08 6.26
CA LEU A 259 12.83 -5.62 5.11
C LEU A 259 14.32 -5.37 5.43
N GLU A 260 15.14 -6.37 5.12
CA GLU A 260 16.48 -6.13 4.59
C GLU A 260 16.33 -5.54 3.18
N CYS A 261 16.72 -4.28 2.96
CA CYS A 261 16.57 -3.69 1.63
C CYS A 261 17.48 -4.40 0.62
N ASN A 262 16.86 -5.17 -0.29
CA ASN A 262 17.55 -6.04 -1.23
C ASN A 262 17.62 -5.47 -2.66
N ARG A 263 17.17 -4.23 -2.86
CA ARG A 263 17.07 -3.51 -4.14
C ARG A 263 18.16 -2.45 -4.31
N SER A 264 18.29 -1.99 -5.55
CA SER A 264 19.13 -0.86 -5.96
C SER A 264 18.38 0.46 -5.82
N VAL A 265 18.94 1.44 -5.10
CA VAL A 265 18.47 2.83 -5.07
C VAL A 265 19.67 3.79 -4.94
N ASP A 266 19.59 4.97 -5.55
CA ASP A 266 20.55 6.07 -5.37
C ASP A 266 19.98 7.09 -4.37
N VAL A 267 20.52 7.14 -3.16
CA VAL A 267 19.98 7.94 -2.04
C VAL A 267 20.94 9.06 -1.65
N VAL A 268 20.48 10.31 -1.65
CA VAL A 268 21.26 11.46 -1.19
C VAL A 268 20.58 12.09 0.01
N PHE A 269 21.33 12.26 1.11
CA PHE A 269 20.90 13.00 2.28
C PHE A 269 21.28 14.48 2.17
N LEU A 270 20.33 15.37 2.44
CA LEU A 270 20.53 16.81 2.56
C LEU A 270 20.11 17.28 3.97
N ILE A 271 21.11 17.45 4.84
CA ILE A 271 20.92 17.66 6.28
C ILE A 271 21.14 19.12 6.66
N ASP A 272 20.18 19.71 7.37
CA ASP A 272 20.27 21.04 7.95
C ASP A 272 21.33 21.09 9.07
N GLU A 273 22.35 21.94 8.90
CA GLU A 273 23.38 22.22 9.91
C GLU A 273 23.28 23.64 10.49
N SER A 274 22.13 24.32 10.31
CA SER A 274 21.91 25.70 10.72
C SER A 274 21.82 25.91 12.24
N GLY A 275 21.84 27.17 12.65
CA GLY A 275 21.89 27.59 14.06
C GLY A 275 20.66 27.24 14.90
N SER A 276 19.50 26.99 14.29
CA SER A 276 18.30 26.51 14.99
C SER A 276 18.45 25.07 15.46
N VAL A 277 19.00 24.21 14.60
CA VAL A 277 19.24 22.79 14.87
C VAL A 277 20.13 22.62 16.10
N GLY A 278 21.31 23.24 16.08
CA GLY A 278 22.33 23.10 17.13
C GLY A 278 23.03 21.73 17.12
N SER A 279 24.28 21.70 17.59
CA SER A 279 25.15 20.52 17.54
C SER A 279 24.51 19.23 18.10
N THR A 280 23.80 19.32 19.23
CA THR A 280 23.14 18.19 19.89
C THR A 280 22.03 17.55 19.06
N ASN A 281 21.34 18.30 18.21
CA ASN A 281 20.33 17.75 17.31
C ASN A 281 20.92 17.37 15.96
N PHE A 282 21.92 18.12 15.48
CA PHE A 282 22.69 17.75 14.30
C PHE A 282 23.35 16.37 14.45
N GLN A 283 23.88 16.04 15.63
CA GLN A 283 24.37 14.68 15.91
C GLN A 283 23.25 13.64 15.81
N LYS A 284 22.00 13.94 16.21
CA LYS A 284 20.86 13.03 16.02
C LYS A 284 20.52 12.85 14.55
N SER A 285 20.70 13.89 13.71
CA SER A 285 20.60 13.80 12.26
C SER A 285 21.66 12.88 11.66
N LEU A 286 22.93 13.00 12.08
CA LEU A 286 24.00 12.10 11.65
C LEU A 286 23.75 10.66 12.10
N ASN A 287 23.35 10.44 13.37
CA ASN A 287 22.99 9.12 13.89
C ASN A 287 21.79 8.50 13.14
N PHE A 288 20.88 9.32 12.63
CA PHE A 288 19.77 8.89 11.77
C PHE A 288 20.26 8.46 10.38
N VAL A 289 21.15 9.23 9.74
CA VAL A 289 21.81 8.84 8.49
C VAL A 289 22.58 7.52 8.67
N GLU A 290 23.38 7.39 9.73
CA GLU A 290 24.08 6.14 10.05
C GLU A 290 23.12 4.95 10.17
N ASN A 291 22.06 5.09 10.95
CA ASN A 291 21.18 3.97 11.26
C ASN A 291 20.25 3.62 10.10
N MET A 292 19.98 4.57 9.18
CA MET A 292 19.36 4.27 7.89
C MET A 292 20.33 3.50 6.99
N ILE A 293 21.61 3.89 6.90
CA ILE A 293 22.63 3.14 6.14
C ILE A 293 22.80 1.72 6.71
N LYS A 294 22.76 1.55 8.04
CA LYS A 294 22.81 0.23 8.73
C LYS A 294 21.61 -0.69 8.42
N ALA A 295 20.50 -0.15 7.92
CA ALA A 295 19.32 -0.93 7.55
C ALA A 295 19.42 -1.56 6.13
N PHE A 296 20.49 -1.27 5.40
CA PHE A 296 20.83 -1.91 4.13
C PHE A 296 21.99 -2.90 4.37
N PRO A 297 21.85 -4.19 4.05
CA PRO A 297 22.92 -5.17 4.25
C PRO A 297 24.18 -4.84 3.43
N ASP A 298 25.38 -5.04 3.96
CA ASP A 298 26.65 -4.77 3.26
C ASP A 298 26.74 -5.43 1.87
N GLY A 299 26.24 -6.67 1.74
CA GLY A 299 26.16 -7.38 0.45
C GLY A 299 25.26 -6.71 -0.59
N LYS A 300 24.48 -5.70 -0.20
CA LYS A 300 23.60 -4.88 -1.04
C LYS A 300 24.10 -3.43 -1.21
N LEU A 301 25.29 -3.09 -0.69
CA LEU A 301 25.97 -1.81 -0.93
C LEU A 301 27.05 -1.89 -2.02
N SER A 302 27.40 -3.10 -2.45
CA SER A 302 28.49 -3.36 -3.40
C SER A 302 28.01 -3.71 -4.81
N GLY A 303 28.90 -3.53 -5.79
CA GLY A 303 28.65 -3.86 -7.20
C GLY A 303 27.78 -2.86 -7.96
N LYS A 304 27.45 -3.17 -9.21
CA LYS A 304 26.61 -2.31 -10.08
C LYS A 304 25.18 -2.15 -9.56
N ASP A 305 24.63 -3.21 -8.97
CA ASP A 305 23.25 -3.32 -8.50
C ASP A 305 23.09 -2.92 -7.02
N GLY A 306 24.16 -2.45 -6.35
CA GLY A 306 24.10 -2.01 -4.95
C GLY A 306 23.31 -0.71 -4.75
N THR A 307 22.88 -0.46 -3.52
CA THR A 307 22.41 0.86 -3.08
C THR A 307 23.60 1.79 -2.84
N ARG A 308 23.49 3.05 -3.26
CA ARG A 308 24.53 4.08 -3.13
C ARG A 308 24.03 5.23 -2.26
N PHE A 309 24.91 5.75 -1.40
CA PHE A 309 24.62 6.91 -0.54
C PHE A 309 25.50 8.11 -0.86
N GLY A 310 24.88 9.30 -0.94
CA GLY A 310 25.54 10.60 -0.88
C GLY A 310 25.10 11.37 0.38
N LEU A 311 25.96 12.25 0.89
CA LEU A 311 25.63 13.12 2.02
C LEU A 311 26.15 14.54 1.79
N SER A 312 25.24 15.51 1.87
CA SER A 312 25.53 16.94 1.94
C SER A 312 24.85 17.59 3.13
N THR A 313 25.44 18.67 3.65
CA THR A 313 24.82 19.54 4.65
C THR A 313 24.58 20.94 4.09
N PHE A 314 23.63 21.67 4.70
CA PHE A 314 23.35 23.05 4.31
C PHE A 314 23.04 23.97 5.50
N SER A 315 23.38 25.24 5.34
CA SER A 315 23.12 26.32 6.29
C SER A 315 23.07 27.66 5.56
N SER A 316 24.01 28.58 5.84
CA SER A 316 24.28 29.76 5.00
C SER A 316 24.92 29.39 3.65
N GLY A 317 25.54 28.21 3.59
CA GLY A 317 26.16 27.59 2.42
C GLY A 317 25.71 26.15 2.23
N TYR A 318 26.46 25.40 1.43
CA TYR A 318 26.21 23.99 1.08
C TYR A 318 27.56 23.26 1.08
N ARG A 319 27.61 22.02 1.58
CA ARG A 319 28.83 21.20 1.64
C ARG A 319 28.53 19.73 1.38
N SER A 320 29.12 19.15 0.34
CA SER A 320 29.16 17.69 0.16
C SER A 320 30.24 17.08 1.07
N HIS A 321 29.93 15.95 1.70
CA HIS A 321 30.86 15.20 2.55
C HIS A 321 31.29 13.88 1.90
N PHE A 322 30.36 13.23 1.18
CA PHE A 322 30.65 12.13 0.26
C PHE A 322 29.56 12.02 -0.81
N TYR A 323 29.89 11.35 -1.91
CA TYR A 323 29.07 11.19 -3.12
C TYR A 323 28.63 9.74 -3.32
N LEU A 324 27.65 9.51 -4.20
CA LEU A 324 27.14 8.16 -4.54
C LEU A 324 28.26 7.19 -5.01
N SER A 325 29.34 7.69 -5.61
CA SER A 325 30.51 6.89 -6.02
C SER A 325 31.59 6.69 -4.94
N SER A 326 31.42 7.21 -3.72
CA SER A 326 32.54 7.32 -2.76
C SER A 326 32.88 6.04 -1.99
N TYR A 327 31.90 5.17 -1.71
CA TYR A 327 32.06 3.96 -0.90
C TYR A 327 31.14 2.85 -1.39
N THR A 328 31.44 1.59 -1.04
CA THR A 328 30.65 0.39 -1.43
C THR A 328 30.45 -0.59 -0.28
N ASP A 329 30.75 -0.17 0.95
CA ASP A 329 30.69 -0.97 2.17
C ASP A 329 30.19 -0.12 3.35
N GLN A 330 29.55 -0.75 4.34
CA GLN A 330 28.89 -0.01 5.41
C GLN A 330 29.90 0.67 6.35
N SER A 331 31.07 0.04 6.57
CA SER A 331 32.11 0.53 7.48
C SER A 331 32.69 1.88 7.01
N ALA A 332 32.99 2.01 5.72
CA ALA A 332 33.51 3.23 5.14
C ALA A 332 32.48 4.37 5.12
N TYR A 333 31.21 4.06 4.82
CA TYR A 333 30.10 5.02 4.94
C TYR A 333 29.95 5.54 6.37
N LEU A 334 29.86 4.66 7.37
CA LEU A 334 29.73 5.06 8.79
C LEU A 334 30.95 5.85 9.28
N SER A 335 32.15 5.44 8.85
CA SER A 335 33.39 6.17 9.12
C SER A 335 33.40 7.57 8.50
N ALA A 336 32.71 7.78 7.38
CA ALA A 336 32.56 9.09 6.75
C ALA A 336 31.53 9.98 7.47
N VAL A 337 30.38 9.42 7.87
CA VAL A 337 29.37 10.15 8.65
C VAL A 337 29.95 10.65 9.99
N ASN A 338 30.76 9.83 10.67
CA ASN A 338 31.45 10.21 11.92
C ASN A 338 32.47 11.35 11.77
N ARG A 339 32.87 11.72 10.55
CA ARG A 339 33.78 12.85 10.29
C ARG A 339 33.06 14.17 10.00
N VAL A 340 31.72 14.19 9.99
CA VAL A 340 30.92 15.38 9.66
C VAL A 340 30.81 16.33 10.85
N SER A 341 31.36 17.53 10.70
CA SER A 341 31.46 18.56 11.75
C SER A 341 30.32 19.58 11.67
N TYR A 342 29.54 19.75 12.75
CA TYR A 342 28.56 20.85 12.87
C TYR A 342 29.24 22.22 12.75
N SER A 343 28.71 23.09 11.88
CA SER A 343 29.28 24.44 11.62
C SER A 343 28.34 25.59 11.97
N GLY A 344 27.01 25.36 12.02
CA GLY A 344 26.02 26.42 12.22
C GLY A 344 25.82 27.32 11.00
N GLY A 345 24.89 28.27 11.10
CA GLY A 345 24.62 29.28 10.08
C GLY A 345 23.15 29.72 10.06
N GLY A 346 22.75 30.43 9.00
CA GLY A 346 21.32 30.57 8.64
C GLY A 346 20.81 29.33 7.90
N THR A 347 19.63 29.41 7.30
CA THR A 347 18.96 28.27 6.66
C THR A 347 18.62 28.63 5.21
N ARG A 348 19.35 28.12 4.22
CA ARG A 348 19.18 28.42 2.77
C ARG A 348 18.96 27.15 1.95
N LEU A 349 17.81 26.53 2.17
CA LEU A 349 17.40 25.28 1.55
C LEU A 349 17.11 25.42 0.05
N GLY A 350 16.61 26.57 -0.42
CA GLY A 350 16.41 26.82 -1.85
C GLY A 350 17.73 26.77 -2.63
N ARG A 351 18.77 27.45 -2.12
CA ARG A 351 20.12 27.34 -2.67
C ARG A 351 20.69 25.92 -2.55
N ALA A 352 20.44 25.24 -1.43
CA ALA A 352 20.93 23.87 -1.22
C ALA A 352 20.32 22.86 -2.22
N LEU A 353 19.03 23.02 -2.54
CA LEU A 353 18.33 22.25 -3.57
C LEU A 353 18.88 22.54 -4.98
N GLN A 354 19.24 23.79 -5.29
CA GLN A 354 19.94 24.07 -6.55
C GLN A 354 21.31 23.37 -6.61
N HIS A 355 22.06 23.39 -5.51
CA HIS A 355 23.38 22.77 -5.41
C HIS A 355 23.35 21.23 -5.43
N ILE A 356 22.25 20.57 -5.00
CA ILE A 356 22.16 19.10 -4.95
C ILE A 356 22.25 18.47 -6.36
N LEU A 357 21.69 19.15 -7.37
CA LEU A 357 21.78 18.74 -8.77
C LEU A 357 23.22 18.86 -9.29
N THR A 358 23.88 19.99 -9.02
CA THR A 358 25.25 20.25 -9.51
C THR A 358 26.31 19.36 -8.86
N TYR A 359 26.14 18.97 -7.59
CA TYR A 359 27.23 18.38 -6.78
C TYR A 359 26.95 17.00 -6.18
N GLN A 360 25.77 16.40 -6.39
CA GLN A 360 25.46 15.03 -5.93
C GLN A 360 24.79 14.20 -7.04
N PHE A 361 23.73 14.72 -7.66
CA PHE A 361 22.98 14.01 -8.71
C PHE A 361 23.61 14.19 -10.10
N THR A 362 24.85 13.71 -10.26
CA THR A 362 25.53 13.62 -11.57
C THR A 362 26.24 12.27 -11.74
N GLU A 363 26.39 11.81 -12.97
CA GLU A 363 27.05 10.52 -13.28
C GLU A 363 28.52 10.51 -12.83
N GLU A 364 29.24 11.63 -12.97
CA GLU A 364 30.59 11.85 -12.44
C GLU A 364 30.68 11.59 -10.92
N ARG A 365 29.58 11.84 -10.20
CA ARG A 365 29.46 11.68 -8.74
C ARG A 365 28.77 10.36 -8.34
N GLY A 366 28.51 9.48 -9.30
CA GLY A 366 28.03 8.12 -9.08
C GLY A 366 26.52 7.91 -9.21
N LEU A 367 25.77 8.90 -9.70
CA LEU A 367 24.38 8.69 -10.10
C LEU A 367 24.31 7.70 -11.27
N ARG A 368 23.31 6.81 -11.30
CA ARG A 368 23.08 5.92 -12.44
C ARG A 368 22.35 6.61 -13.60
N PRO A 369 22.70 6.27 -14.86
CA PRO A 369 21.93 6.66 -16.04
C PRO A 369 20.45 6.31 -15.92
N GLU A 370 19.57 7.09 -16.57
CA GLU A 370 18.12 6.88 -16.48
C GLU A 370 17.68 5.51 -16.99
N VAL A 371 18.34 5.04 -18.06
CA VAL A 371 18.09 3.75 -18.68
C VAL A 371 18.26 2.55 -17.74
N ASP A 372 19.07 2.64 -16.68
CA ASP A 372 19.24 1.55 -15.70
C ASP A 372 17.94 1.27 -14.89
N GLY A 373 17.01 2.22 -14.87
CA GLY A 373 15.72 2.11 -14.18
C GLY A 373 15.78 2.25 -12.65
N VAL A 374 16.91 2.70 -12.10
CA VAL A 374 17.12 2.79 -10.64
C VAL A 374 16.43 4.02 -10.03
N PRO A 375 15.65 3.88 -8.95
CA PRO A 375 15.06 5.02 -8.24
C PRO A 375 16.13 5.99 -7.70
N ARG A 376 15.85 7.29 -7.81
CA ARG A 376 16.70 8.39 -7.34
C ARG A 376 15.97 9.11 -6.21
N VAL A 377 16.57 9.17 -5.02
CA VAL A 377 15.89 9.66 -3.81
C VAL A 377 16.72 10.73 -3.11
N LEU A 378 16.10 11.87 -2.81
CA LEU A 378 16.65 12.95 -1.98
C LEU A 378 15.91 13.01 -0.65
N ILE A 379 16.62 12.81 0.46
CA ILE A 379 16.08 12.91 1.81
C ILE A 379 16.52 14.24 2.43
N VAL A 380 15.59 15.19 2.49
CA VAL A 380 15.79 16.52 3.09
C VAL A 380 15.37 16.49 4.55
N LEU A 381 16.24 16.94 5.44
CA LEU A 381 15.99 17.02 6.89
C LEU A 381 16.21 18.46 7.37
N THR A 382 15.19 19.10 7.95
CA THR A 382 15.26 20.50 8.45
C THR A 382 14.36 20.73 9.67
N ASP A 383 14.69 21.74 10.50
CA ASP A 383 13.93 22.08 11.70
C ASP A 383 13.19 23.42 11.65
N GLY A 384 13.30 24.17 10.55
CA GLY A 384 12.88 25.56 10.48
C GLY A 384 12.21 25.98 9.17
N GLN A 385 12.20 27.29 8.95
CA GLN A 385 11.76 27.93 7.72
C GLN A 385 12.99 28.41 6.94
N SER A 386 13.06 28.12 5.63
CA SER A 386 14.15 28.61 4.80
C SER A 386 14.08 30.13 4.62
N HIS A 387 15.25 30.77 4.67
CA HIS A 387 15.47 32.21 4.44
C HIS A 387 15.52 32.58 2.93
N ASP A 388 15.26 31.61 2.05
CA ASP A 388 15.18 31.75 0.60
C ASP A 388 13.98 30.97 0.01
N VAL A 389 13.67 31.20 -1.26
CA VAL A 389 12.53 30.56 -1.95
C VAL A 389 12.90 29.13 -2.34
N VAL A 390 12.15 28.15 -1.84
CA VAL A 390 12.39 26.71 -2.09
C VAL A 390 11.65 26.16 -3.30
N SER A 391 10.53 26.78 -3.70
CA SER A 391 9.58 26.21 -4.66
C SER A 391 10.15 25.94 -6.06
N ILE A 392 10.88 26.90 -6.66
CA ILE A 392 11.51 26.71 -7.97
C ILE A 392 12.69 25.71 -7.90
N PRO A 393 13.68 25.84 -7.00
CA PRO A 393 14.72 24.83 -6.84
C PRO A 393 14.18 23.41 -6.59
N ALA A 394 13.13 23.26 -5.78
CA ALA A 394 12.49 21.98 -5.55
C ALA A 394 11.75 21.42 -6.76
N LYS A 395 11.11 22.29 -7.57
CA LYS A 395 10.50 21.87 -8.85
C LYS A 395 11.59 21.28 -9.76
N ASN A 396 12.69 22.00 -9.94
CA ASN A 396 13.81 21.54 -10.78
C ASN A 396 14.34 20.18 -10.31
N VAL A 397 14.51 19.94 -9.00
CA VAL A 397 14.94 18.62 -8.49
C VAL A 397 13.96 17.51 -8.88
N ARG A 398 12.65 17.75 -8.81
CA ARG A 398 11.64 16.76 -9.21
C ARG A 398 11.52 16.59 -10.73
N ASP A 399 11.80 17.64 -11.50
CA ASP A 399 11.81 17.57 -12.96
C ASP A 399 12.96 16.66 -13.47
N GLU A 400 14.09 16.58 -12.75
CA GLU A 400 15.20 15.63 -12.97
C GLU A 400 14.89 14.19 -12.50
N ASN A 401 13.61 13.83 -12.41
CA ASN A 401 13.09 12.52 -11.99
C ASN A 401 13.55 12.03 -10.59
N ILE A 402 13.91 12.96 -9.67
CA ILE A 402 14.32 12.63 -8.28
C ILE A 402 13.11 12.70 -7.34
N VAL A 403 12.89 11.65 -6.56
CA VAL A 403 11.87 11.62 -5.50
C VAL A 403 12.40 12.32 -4.25
N VAL A 404 11.71 13.39 -3.82
CA VAL A 404 12.11 14.19 -2.67
C VAL A 404 11.25 13.86 -1.46
N TYR A 405 11.90 13.32 -0.42
CA TYR A 405 11.35 13.14 0.92
C TYR A 405 11.68 14.36 1.78
N ALA A 406 10.67 15.01 2.34
CA ALA A 406 10.84 16.21 3.17
C ALA A 406 10.48 15.92 4.64
N ILE A 407 11.49 15.90 5.51
CA ILE A 407 11.36 15.60 6.93
C ILE A 407 11.53 16.88 7.75
N GLY A 408 10.42 17.40 8.27
CA GLY A 408 10.40 18.56 9.18
C GLY A 408 10.40 18.14 10.65
N ILE A 409 11.18 18.84 11.48
CA ILE A 409 11.27 18.58 12.91
C ILE A 409 11.00 19.86 13.73
N GLY A 410 10.01 19.84 14.62
CA GLY A 410 9.75 20.98 15.50
C GLY A 410 9.21 22.22 14.77
N GLY A 411 10.08 23.19 14.47
CA GLY A 411 9.73 24.55 13.98
C GLY A 411 9.56 24.68 12.46
N TYR A 412 9.41 23.57 11.74
CA TYR A 412 9.38 23.53 10.28
C TYR A 412 8.18 24.27 9.67
N ASN A 413 8.36 24.82 8.47
CA ASN A 413 7.26 25.37 7.68
C ASN A 413 6.60 24.26 6.83
N ARG A 414 5.38 23.82 7.20
CA ARG A 414 4.67 22.73 6.48
C ARG A 414 4.37 23.05 5.01
N THR A 415 4.20 24.32 4.64
CA THR A 415 4.01 24.72 3.23
C THR A 415 5.29 24.52 2.45
N GLN A 416 6.45 24.96 2.97
CA GLN A 416 7.75 24.70 2.34
C GLN A 416 8.02 23.19 2.21
N LEU A 417 7.69 22.35 3.20
CA LEU A 417 7.83 20.90 3.05
C LEU A 417 7.00 20.34 1.89
N LYS A 418 5.77 20.83 1.67
CA LYS A 418 4.93 20.46 0.52
C LYS A 418 5.47 21.00 -0.82
N GLU A 419 6.08 22.18 -0.82
CA GLU A 419 6.77 22.73 -1.99
C GLU A 419 8.04 21.95 -2.35
N ILE A 420 8.66 21.28 -1.36
CA ILE A 420 9.90 20.52 -1.49
C ILE A 420 9.65 19.06 -1.90
N ALA A 421 8.72 18.37 -1.23
CA ALA A 421 8.48 16.95 -1.42
C ALA A 421 7.87 16.61 -2.80
N THR A 422 7.97 15.33 -3.22
CA THR A 422 7.34 14.86 -4.47
C THR A 422 5.83 14.73 -4.38
N SER A 423 5.28 14.42 -3.20
CA SER A 423 3.84 14.48 -2.91
C SER A 423 3.60 14.55 -1.39
N GLU A 424 2.35 14.64 -0.93
CA GLU A 424 2.07 14.69 0.52
C GLU A 424 2.46 13.41 1.28
N SER A 425 2.50 12.24 0.63
CA SER A 425 3.01 11.00 1.25
C SER A 425 4.51 11.03 1.53
N HIS A 426 5.23 11.97 0.91
CA HIS A 426 6.67 12.19 1.11
C HIS A 426 6.96 13.26 2.18
N VAL A 427 5.94 13.82 2.85
CA VAL A 427 6.08 14.84 3.90
C VAL A 427 5.99 14.23 5.29
N TYR A 428 7.15 14.07 5.92
CA TYR A 428 7.30 13.54 7.28
C TYR A 428 7.43 14.69 8.28
N THR A 429 6.81 14.55 9.44
CA THR A 429 6.71 15.61 10.45
C THR A 429 6.89 15.06 11.85
N LEU A 430 7.94 15.50 12.55
CA LEU A 430 8.31 15.07 13.90
C LEU A 430 8.21 16.24 14.88
N SER A 431 7.92 15.99 16.15
CA SER A 431 7.96 17.05 17.18
C SER A 431 9.35 17.28 17.76
N THR A 432 10.24 16.27 17.71
CA THR A 432 11.63 16.36 18.20
C THR A 432 12.56 15.42 17.44
N PHE A 433 13.84 15.78 17.34
CA PHE A 433 14.88 14.95 16.73
C PHE A 433 15.01 13.56 17.36
N THR A 434 14.67 13.41 18.64
CA THR A 434 14.65 12.11 19.34
C THR A 434 13.62 11.13 18.75
N GLN A 435 12.69 11.59 17.89
CA GLN A 435 11.76 10.73 17.16
C GLN A 435 12.34 10.16 15.87
N LEU A 436 13.47 10.65 15.34
CA LEU A 436 14.04 10.15 14.07
C LEU A 436 14.31 8.65 14.09
N ALA A 437 14.81 8.13 15.21
CA ALA A 437 15.07 6.70 15.42
C ALA A 437 13.82 5.82 15.27
N LYS A 438 12.62 6.41 15.33
CA LYS A 438 11.32 5.73 15.28
C LYS A 438 10.71 5.66 13.87
N PHE A 439 11.41 6.23 12.89
CA PHE A 439 10.99 6.30 11.48
C PHE A 439 12.02 5.67 10.52
N ILE A 440 13.13 5.13 11.04
CA ILE A 440 14.18 4.50 10.21
C ILE A 440 13.61 3.33 9.42
N SER A 441 12.89 2.40 10.07
CA SER A 441 12.26 1.25 9.41
C SER A 441 11.25 1.69 8.35
N THR A 442 10.33 2.60 8.69
CA THR A 442 9.39 3.19 7.72
C THR A 442 10.12 3.79 6.51
N LEU A 443 11.05 4.72 6.73
CA LEU A 443 11.69 5.45 5.63
C LEU A 443 12.63 4.58 4.79
N THR A 444 13.29 3.60 5.42
CA THR A 444 14.07 2.56 4.71
C THR A 444 13.15 1.78 3.77
N ALA A 445 11.99 1.33 4.24
CA ALA A 445 11.01 0.65 3.39
C ALA A 445 10.45 1.57 2.29
N SER A 446 10.19 2.84 2.60
CA SER A 446 9.73 3.81 1.60
C SER A 446 10.76 4.02 0.50
N THR A 447 12.01 4.31 0.89
CA THR A 447 13.14 4.57 -0.02
C THR A 447 13.56 3.32 -0.81
N CYS A 448 13.48 2.13 -0.21
CA CYS A 448 13.86 0.87 -0.86
C CYS A 448 12.90 0.41 -1.96
N TYR A 449 11.60 0.68 -1.79
CA TYR A 449 10.56 0.28 -2.74
C TYR A 449 10.07 1.42 -3.63
N GLU A 450 10.56 2.66 -3.42
CA GLU A 450 10.19 3.85 -4.19
C GLU A 450 10.14 3.59 -5.71
N PRO A 451 9.00 3.79 -6.37
CA PRO A 451 8.93 3.63 -7.82
C PRO A 451 9.86 4.59 -8.57
N ARG A 452 10.61 4.08 -9.55
CA ARG A 452 11.38 4.91 -10.50
C ARG A 452 10.42 5.87 -11.19
N SER A 453 10.51 7.16 -10.84
CA SER A 453 9.82 8.24 -11.57
C SER A 453 10.38 8.26 -12.98
N ALA A 454 9.57 7.86 -13.97
CA ALA A 454 9.96 7.77 -15.35
C ALA A 454 9.31 8.91 -16.15
N SER A 455 10.09 9.52 -17.03
CA SER A 455 9.61 10.52 -17.98
C SER A 455 8.87 9.88 -19.14
N LEU A 456 7.99 10.64 -19.78
CA LEU A 456 7.25 10.16 -20.95
C LEU A 456 8.19 10.04 -22.15
N ASN A 457 8.06 8.96 -22.93
CA ASN A 457 8.99 8.55 -23.99
C ASN A 457 10.40 8.15 -23.49
N GLU A 458 10.61 7.99 -22.18
CA GLU A 458 11.85 7.43 -21.62
C GLU A 458 11.92 5.92 -21.90
N THR A 459 13.01 5.46 -22.51
CA THR A 459 13.33 4.03 -22.60
C THR A 459 14.19 3.62 -21.40
N ILE A 460 13.64 2.76 -20.55
CA ILE A 460 14.36 2.07 -19.47
C ILE A 460 14.65 0.63 -19.91
N ILE A 461 15.84 0.12 -19.61
CA ILE A 461 16.26 -1.26 -19.86
C ILE A 461 16.82 -1.82 -18.56
N THR A 462 16.11 -2.75 -17.92
CA THR A 462 16.51 -3.26 -16.60
C THR A 462 16.16 -4.74 -16.43
N ASN A 463 16.52 -5.29 -15.27
CA ASN A 463 16.34 -6.69 -14.95
C ASN A 463 15.44 -6.86 -13.71
N VAL A 464 14.74 -7.98 -13.63
CA VAL A 464 13.95 -8.38 -12.46
C VAL A 464 14.07 -9.89 -12.23
N ALA A 465 14.18 -10.31 -10.97
CA ALA A 465 14.19 -11.72 -10.60
C ALA A 465 12.77 -12.22 -10.31
N LYS A 466 12.55 -13.53 -10.38
CA LYS A 466 11.28 -14.16 -10.01
C LYS A 466 10.80 -13.76 -8.63
N ASP A 467 9.49 -13.57 -8.48
CA ASP A 467 8.80 -13.12 -7.26
C ASP A 467 9.29 -11.75 -6.71
N THR A 468 10.26 -11.10 -7.36
CA THR A 468 10.65 -9.71 -7.12
C THR A 468 9.99 -8.78 -8.14
N TYR A 469 9.93 -7.48 -7.84
CA TYR A 469 9.25 -6.50 -8.68
C TYR A 469 10.17 -5.31 -8.91
N GLN A 470 10.23 -4.81 -10.15
CA GLN A 470 10.60 -3.42 -10.41
C GLN A 470 9.33 -2.56 -10.37
N TYR A 471 9.45 -1.31 -9.93
CA TYR A 471 8.34 -0.38 -9.77
C TYR A 471 8.66 0.93 -10.47
N PHE A 472 7.70 1.46 -11.22
CA PHE A 472 7.80 2.69 -12.01
C PHE A 472 6.60 3.58 -11.71
N SER A 473 6.79 4.89 -11.77
CA SER A 473 5.69 5.86 -11.74
C SER A 473 5.80 6.83 -12.91
N TYR A 474 4.67 7.05 -13.58
CA TYR A 474 4.56 7.94 -14.74
C TYR A 474 3.62 9.09 -14.41
N LYS A 475 4.04 10.30 -14.74
CA LYS A 475 3.26 11.53 -14.56
C LYS A 475 2.53 11.88 -15.85
N VAL A 476 1.20 11.92 -15.81
CA VAL A 476 0.32 11.94 -16.99
C VAL A 476 -0.75 13.01 -16.79
N LYS A 477 -1.17 13.72 -17.83
CA LYS A 477 -2.33 14.65 -17.76
C LYS A 477 -3.62 13.92 -17.35
N GLU A 478 -4.50 14.63 -16.66
CA GLU A 478 -5.83 14.14 -16.34
C GLU A 478 -6.71 13.94 -17.59
N SER A 479 -6.43 14.63 -18.70
CA SER A 479 -7.12 14.42 -19.99
C SER A 479 -6.62 13.24 -20.82
N SER A 480 -5.44 12.69 -20.51
CA SER A 480 -4.72 11.78 -21.40
C SER A 480 -4.66 10.35 -20.87
N ASN A 481 -4.62 9.38 -21.77
CA ASN A 481 -4.33 7.99 -21.44
C ASN A 481 -2.80 7.80 -21.35
N LEU A 482 -2.36 6.87 -20.51
CA LEU A 482 -0.99 6.37 -20.55
C LEU A 482 -0.95 5.10 -21.38
N GLU A 483 -0.03 5.02 -22.32
CA GLU A 483 0.32 3.80 -23.04
C GLU A 483 1.67 3.30 -22.50
N ILE A 484 1.69 2.12 -21.90
CA ILE A 484 2.90 1.43 -21.45
C ILE A 484 3.25 0.36 -22.47
N ASN A 485 4.49 0.37 -22.96
CA ASN A 485 5.06 -0.67 -23.81
C ASN A 485 6.17 -1.40 -23.04
N VAL A 486 6.00 -2.71 -22.79
CA VAL A 486 7.03 -3.58 -22.20
C VAL A 486 7.46 -4.61 -23.24
N VAL A 487 8.77 -4.71 -23.49
CA VAL A 487 9.37 -5.64 -24.45
C VAL A 487 10.36 -6.56 -23.75
N ASP A 488 10.15 -7.87 -23.85
CA ASP A 488 11.04 -8.87 -23.26
C ASP A 488 12.32 -9.04 -24.08
N LEU A 489 13.47 -8.83 -23.45
CA LEU A 489 14.80 -9.01 -24.05
C LEU A 489 15.40 -10.39 -23.72
N SER A 490 15.05 -10.95 -22.56
CA SER A 490 15.33 -12.34 -22.17
C SER A 490 14.45 -12.76 -21.00
N GLY A 491 14.05 -14.03 -20.91
CA GLY A 491 13.03 -14.48 -19.95
C GLY A 491 11.62 -14.07 -20.42
N SER A 492 10.66 -14.01 -19.50
CA SER A 492 9.34 -13.43 -19.75
C SER A 492 8.88 -12.58 -18.56
N THR A 493 8.09 -11.53 -18.84
CA THR A 493 7.58 -10.61 -17.81
C THR A 493 6.08 -10.64 -17.63
N LEU A 494 5.66 -10.43 -16.38
CA LEU A 494 4.28 -10.12 -16.00
C LEU A 494 4.19 -8.66 -15.55
N VAL A 495 3.11 -7.97 -15.94
CA VAL A 495 2.97 -6.52 -15.74
C VAL A 495 1.67 -6.21 -15.01
N TYR A 496 1.76 -5.36 -13.97
CA TYR A 496 0.62 -4.90 -13.17
C TYR A 496 0.59 -3.38 -13.12
N VAL A 497 -0.60 -2.78 -13.19
CA VAL A 497 -0.75 -1.32 -13.19
C VAL A 497 -1.82 -0.91 -12.17
N SER A 498 -1.58 0.16 -11.42
CA SER A 498 -2.58 0.80 -10.56
C SER A 498 -2.48 2.32 -10.64
N ARG A 499 -3.62 3.00 -10.55
CA ARG A 499 -3.70 4.46 -10.43
C ARG A 499 -3.59 4.96 -8.98
N THR A 500 -3.57 4.05 -8.00
CA THR A 500 -3.65 4.38 -6.57
C THR A 500 -2.55 3.74 -5.73
N ASN A 501 -2.26 2.45 -5.90
CA ASN A 501 -1.20 1.75 -5.17
C ASN A 501 0.16 1.94 -5.87
N PRO A 502 1.17 2.55 -5.24
CA PRO A 502 2.52 2.67 -5.81
C PRO A 502 3.28 1.37 -6.05
N HIS A 503 2.84 0.25 -5.46
CA HIS A 503 3.45 -1.07 -5.59
C HIS A 503 2.40 -2.07 -6.11
N PRO A 504 1.88 -1.93 -7.34
CA PRO A 504 0.91 -2.87 -7.88
C PRO A 504 1.54 -4.25 -8.08
N TYR A 505 0.76 -5.31 -7.98
CA TYR A 505 1.22 -6.70 -8.16
C TYR A 505 0.02 -7.64 -8.29
N LYS A 506 0.26 -8.95 -8.42
CA LYS A 506 -0.71 -10.01 -8.71
C LYS A 506 -2.07 -9.99 -7.98
N TYR A 507 -2.21 -9.39 -6.80
CA TYR A 507 -3.48 -9.35 -6.06
C TYR A 507 -3.97 -7.94 -5.70
N ASP A 508 -3.25 -6.88 -6.06
CA ASP A 508 -3.76 -5.51 -6.00
C ASP A 508 -3.28 -4.69 -7.21
N TYR A 509 -4.20 -4.48 -8.15
CA TYR A 509 -3.98 -3.82 -9.44
C TYR A 509 -5.32 -3.29 -9.99
N ASP A 510 -5.25 -2.34 -10.92
CA ASP A 510 -6.36 -1.93 -11.78
C ASP A 510 -6.38 -2.76 -13.08
N ILE A 511 -5.21 -2.93 -13.71
CA ILE A 511 -5.00 -3.70 -14.95
C ILE A 511 -3.83 -4.68 -14.76
N VAL A 512 -3.95 -5.87 -15.35
CA VAL A 512 -2.92 -6.93 -15.39
C VAL A 512 -2.68 -7.36 -16.82
N TYR A 513 -1.46 -7.79 -17.12
CA TYR A 513 -1.11 -8.53 -18.32
C TYR A 513 -0.36 -9.82 -17.95
N ASP A 514 -0.88 -10.97 -18.40
CA ASP A 514 -0.49 -12.33 -17.95
C ASP A 514 -0.25 -13.31 -19.13
N LEU A 515 0.12 -12.79 -20.32
CA LEU A 515 0.43 -13.61 -21.50
C LEU A 515 1.96 -13.72 -21.69
N SER A 516 2.55 -14.73 -21.06
CA SER A 516 3.98 -15.09 -21.15
C SER A 516 4.46 -15.56 -22.53
N THR A 517 3.59 -15.50 -23.55
CA THR A 517 3.86 -15.87 -24.93
C THR A 517 3.90 -14.68 -25.90
N GLN A 518 3.63 -13.45 -25.44
CA GLN A 518 3.76 -12.23 -26.25
C GLN A 518 4.98 -11.41 -25.82
N THR A 519 5.86 -11.12 -26.78
CA THR A 519 7.12 -10.38 -26.57
C THR A 519 6.91 -8.89 -26.32
N ASP A 520 5.94 -8.29 -27.02
CA ASP A 520 5.62 -6.87 -26.97
C ASP A 520 4.25 -6.68 -26.29
N LYS A 521 4.23 -5.96 -25.17
CA LYS A 521 3.05 -5.82 -24.30
C LYS A 521 2.64 -4.35 -24.23
N ILE A 522 1.57 -3.97 -24.93
CA ILE A 522 1.00 -2.62 -24.83
C ILE A 522 -0.21 -2.60 -23.89
N ILE A 523 -0.16 -1.75 -22.86
CA ILE A 523 -1.20 -1.56 -21.84
C ILE A 523 -1.61 -0.09 -21.82
N VAL A 524 -2.90 0.19 -22.04
CA VAL A 524 -3.46 1.55 -22.10
C VAL A 524 -4.33 1.82 -20.86
N ILE A 525 -4.03 2.92 -20.15
CA ILE A 525 -4.64 3.26 -18.85
C ILE A 525 -5.30 4.65 -18.88
N THR A 526 -6.64 4.64 -18.90
CA THR A 526 -7.50 5.83 -18.87
C THR A 526 -7.43 6.61 -17.55
N PRO A 527 -7.86 7.88 -17.54
CA PRO A 527 -8.26 8.59 -16.32
C PRO A 527 -9.43 7.87 -15.62
N ILE A 528 -9.50 7.96 -14.28
CA ILE A 528 -10.74 7.62 -13.57
C ILE A 528 -11.75 8.73 -13.88
N ILE A 529 -12.79 8.42 -14.65
CA ILE A 529 -13.90 9.34 -14.87
C ILE A 529 -14.74 9.40 -13.59
N HIS A 530 -14.30 10.23 -12.64
CA HIS A 530 -15.17 10.68 -11.56
C HIS A 530 -16.30 11.51 -12.17
N VAL A 531 -17.52 10.95 -12.21
CA VAL A 531 -18.75 11.64 -12.62
C VAL A 531 -19.18 12.62 -11.52
N ALA A 532 -18.35 13.64 -11.29
CA ALA A 532 -18.59 14.72 -10.36
C ALA A 532 -19.49 15.76 -11.04
N ASN A 533 -20.72 15.91 -10.55
CA ASN A 533 -21.67 16.94 -11.00
C ASN A 533 -21.30 18.33 -10.45
N THR A 534 -20.09 18.80 -10.74
CA THR A 534 -19.56 20.10 -10.32
C THR A 534 -19.02 20.88 -11.52
N LYS A 535 -19.44 22.15 -11.66
CA LYS A 535 -19.09 23.00 -12.81
C LYS A 535 -17.56 23.25 -12.85
N PRO A 536 -16.91 23.21 -14.04
CA PRO A 536 -15.50 23.55 -14.16
C PRO A 536 -15.19 24.95 -13.63
N LYS A 537 -14.16 25.07 -12.78
CA LYS A 537 -13.67 26.37 -12.29
C LYS A 537 -12.40 26.78 -13.02
N VAL A 538 -12.54 27.86 -13.80
CA VAL A 538 -11.47 28.69 -14.39
C VAL A 538 -10.66 28.02 -15.52
N LYS A 539 -10.43 28.75 -16.62
CA LYS A 539 -9.44 28.40 -17.64
C LYS A 539 -8.04 28.61 -17.05
N ARG A 540 -7.27 27.53 -16.88
CA ARG A 540 -5.83 27.57 -16.60
C ARG A 540 -5.03 27.70 -17.92
N SER A 541 -3.71 27.90 -17.79
CA SER A 541 -2.80 27.81 -18.95
C SER A 541 -2.72 26.36 -19.46
N ALA A 542 -2.26 26.17 -20.70
CA ALA A 542 -1.95 24.84 -21.22
C ALA A 542 -0.81 24.15 -20.44
N ASP A 543 0.11 24.92 -19.86
CA ASP A 543 1.19 24.43 -18.99
C ASP A 543 0.75 24.15 -17.53
N ASP A 544 -0.52 24.43 -17.19
CA ASP A 544 -1.09 24.34 -15.84
C ASP A 544 -2.28 23.34 -15.81
N GLU A 545 -2.24 22.34 -16.70
CA GLU A 545 -3.13 21.19 -16.67
C GLU A 545 -2.78 20.27 -15.49
N LEU A 546 -3.80 19.69 -14.86
CA LEU A 546 -3.61 18.77 -13.74
C LEU A 546 -3.02 17.43 -14.21
N THR A 547 -2.12 16.89 -13.41
CA THR A 547 -1.42 15.62 -13.70
C THR A 547 -1.62 14.60 -12.58
N ARG A 548 -1.91 13.36 -12.97
CA ARG A 548 -2.00 12.18 -12.11
C ARG A 548 -0.72 11.34 -12.19
N GLN A 549 -0.39 10.63 -11.11
CA GLN A 549 0.55 9.51 -11.18
C GLN A 549 -0.18 8.24 -11.63
N ILE A 550 0.51 7.39 -12.38
CA ILE A 550 0.13 5.99 -12.60
C ILE A 550 1.34 5.13 -12.28
N TYR A 551 1.11 4.02 -11.58
CA TYR A 551 2.16 3.14 -11.09
C TYR A 551 2.13 1.82 -11.86
N VAL A 552 3.30 1.37 -12.29
CA VAL A 552 3.50 0.12 -13.03
C VAL A 552 4.48 -0.74 -12.25
N SER A 553 4.25 -2.05 -12.22
CA SER A 553 5.25 -3.02 -11.79
C SER A 553 5.49 -4.06 -12.86
N VAL A 554 6.72 -4.57 -12.88
CA VAL A 554 7.16 -5.65 -13.75
C VAL A 554 7.84 -6.71 -12.89
N THR A 555 7.47 -7.97 -13.08
CA THR A 555 8.08 -9.14 -12.44
C THR A 555 8.38 -10.21 -13.49
N SER A 556 9.16 -11.24 -13.11
CA SER A 556 9.57 -12.34 -13.99
C SER A 556 8.78 -13.62 -13.66
N ASP A 557 8.31 -14.34 -14.68
CA ASP A 557 7.74 -15.69 -14.52
C ASP A 557 8.81 -16.79 -14.55
N THR A 558 9.85 -16.58 -15.37
CA THR A 558 11.15 -17.24 -15.36
C THR A 558 11.96 -16.87 -14.11
N GLU A 559 13.09 -17.54 -13.86
CA GLU A 559 13.95 -17.25 -12.69
C GLU A 559 14.48 -15.80 -12.68
N SER A 560 14.69 -15.22 -13.86
CA SER A 560 14.84 -13.78 -14.05
C SER A 560 14.42 -13.38 -15.47
N ALA A 561 14.14 -12.10 -15.66
CA ALA A 561 13.87 -11.49 -16.94
C ALA A 561 14.66 -10.18 -17.10
N SER A 562 14.94 -9.83 -18.36
CA SER A 562 15.52 -8.56 -18.80
C SER A 562 14.55 -7.95 -19.79
N PHE A 563 14.19 -6.67 -19.61
CA PHE A 563 13.11 -6.04 -20.36
C PHE A 563 13.41 -4.57 -20.65
N LYS A 564 12.86 -4.08 -21.77
CA LYS A 564 12.64 -2.65 -22.00
C LYS A 564 11.26 -2.28 -21.45
N ILE A 565 11.13 -1.11 -20.83
CA ILE A 565 9.85 -0.42 -20.60
C ILE A 565 9.91 1.01 -21.14
N GLU A 566 8.79 1.47 -21.70
CA GLU A 566 8.55 2.83 -22.18
C GLU A 566 7.12 3.25 -21.84
N GLY A 567 6.88 4.52 -21.51
CA GLY A 567 5.56 5.04 -21.18
C GLY A 567 5.25 6.34 -21.91
N ASN A 568 4.14 6.39 -22.64
CA ASN A 568 3.81 7.44 -23.59
C ASN A 568 2.42 8.05 -23.31
N GLU A 569 2.28 9.37 -23.47
CA GLU A 569 0.95 10.01 -23.43
C GLU A 569 0.20 9.75 -24.73
N CYS A 570 -1.02 9.22 -24.61
CA CYS A 570 -1.86 8.89 -25.75
C CYS A 570 -3.26 9.53 -25.65
N ASN A 571 -3.78 9.96 -26.80
CA ASN A 571 -5.08 10.60 -26.93
C ASN A 571 -6.22 9.56 -26.69
N PRO A 572 -7.18 9.79 -25.77
CA PRO A 572 -8.27 8.86 -25.49
C PRO A 572 -9.19 8.53 -26.69
N LEU A 573 -9.13 9.30 -27.78
CA LEU A 573 -9.82 8.99 -29.03
C LEU A 573 -9.10 7.94 -29.90
N ASN A 574 -7.81 7.72 -29.66
CA ASN A 574 -6.94 6.88 -30.50
C ASN A 574 -6.59 5.54 -29.83
N CYS A 575 -6.53 5.51 -28.50
CA CYS A 575 -6.20 4.32 -27.70
C CYS A 575 -7.23 4.16 -26.56
N THR A 576 -7.94 3.03 -26.54
CA THR A 576 -8.91 2.69 -25.49
C THR A 576 -8.25 1.94 -24.34
N GLU A 577 -8.83 1.98 -23.13
CA GLU A 577 -8.36 1.20 -21.98
C GLU A 577 -8.29 -0.30 -22.30
N GLY A 578 -7.23 -0.96 -21.83
CA GLY A 578 -7.03 -2.40 -22.02
C GLY A 578 -5.64 -2.71 -22.57
N THR A 579 -5.57 -3.76 -23.38
CA THR A 579 -4.30 -4.35 -23.85
C THR A 579 -4.34 -4.48 -25.37
N ASN A 580 -3.38 -3.87 -26.06
CA ASN A 580 -3.31 -3.85 -27.52
C ASN A 580 -2.15 -4.70 -28.02
N GLU A 581 -2.33 -5.35 -29.17
CA GLU A 581 -1.23 -5.94 -29.94
C GLU A 581 -0.67 -4.87 -30.90
N MET A 582 0.66 -4.74 -31.01
CA MET A 582 1.22 -4.01 -32.15
C MET A 582 0.99 -4.82 -33.44
N PRO A 583 0.51 -4.20 -34.54
CA PRO A 583 0.56 -4.83 -35.85
C PRO A 583 2.02 -5.15 -36.20
N THR A 584 2.35 -6.43 -36.31
CA THR A 584 3.70 -6.87 -36.70
C THR A 584 4.07 -6.25 -38.04
N THR A 585 5.16 -5.50 -38.08
CA THR A 585 5.55 -4.70 -39.23
C THR A 585 5.92 -5.60 -40.41
N GLN A 586 5.02 -5.68 -41.41
CA GLN A 586 5.37 -6.32 -42.67
C GLN A 586 6.60 -5.63 -43.27
N PRO A 587 7.61 -6.37 -43.75
CA PRO A 587 8.75 -5.78 -44.43
C PRO A 587 8.28 -5.02 -45.67
N PRO A 588 8.90 -3.87 -46.02
CA PRO A 588 8.38 -2.97 -47.03
C PRO A 588 8.28 -3.66 -48.39
N THR A 589 7.06 -3.78 -48.91
CA THR A 589 6.77 -4.49 -50.16
C THR A 589 7.34 -3.70 -51.35
N THR A 590 8.46 -4.16 -51.89
CA THR A 590 9.18 -3.48 -52.98
C THR A 590 8.39 -3.45 -54.28
N GLN A 591 7.60 -2.40 -54.50
CA GLN A 591 6.94 -2.18 -55.79
C GLN A 591 7.94 -1.67 -56.83
N LEU A 592 8.40 -2.57 -57.69
CA LEU A 592 8.90 -2.21 -59.02
C LEU A 592 7.71 -2.24 -60.01
N PRO A 593 7.62 -1.29 -60.96
CA PRO A 593 6.40 -1.10 -61.74
C PRO A 593 6.18 -2.18 -62.80
N THR A 594 4.91 -2.42 -63.10
CA THR A 594 4.46 -3.39 -64.10
C THR A 594 4.80 -2.97 -65.54
N THR A 595 5.33 -3.90 -66.31
CA THR A 595 5.30 -3.88 -67.78
C THR A 595 4.58 -5.11 -68.30
N THR A 596 3.91 -4.96 -69.45
CA THR A 596 2.95 -5.94 -69.99
C THR A 596 3.50 -6.65 -71.23
N ALA A 597 3.33 -7.98 -71.31
CA ALA A 597 2.85 -8.69 -72.52
C ALA A 597 2.89 -10.23 -72.41
N ASN A 598 1.77 -10.86 -72.77
CA ASN A 598 1.59 -12.09 -73.56
C ASN A 598 2.70 -13.16 -73.64
N ALA A 599 2.39 -14.38 -73.17
CA ALA A 599 2.51 -15.63 -73.96
C ALA A 599 1.67 -16.77 -73.33
N THR A 600 1.29 -17.78 -74.12
CA THR A 600 0.48 -18.95 -73.72
C THR A 600 1.31 -20.27 -73.86
N PRO A 601 0.81 -21.52 -73.63
CA PRO A 601 1.43 -22.36 -72.61
C PRO A 601 2.04 -23.71 -73.08
N ALA A 602 2.90 -24.28 -72.22
CA ALA A 602 3.28 -25.69 -72.16
C ALA A 602 3.55 -26.03 -70.67
N ALA A 603 3.17 -27.19 -70.08
CA ALA A 603 3.62 -28.56 -70.37
C ALA A 603 5.17 -28.67 -70.33
N THR A 604 5.81 -29.60 -69.60
CA THR A 604 5.36 -30.91 -69.10
C THR A 604 6.34 -31.47 -68.05
N LYS A 605 5.89 -32.34 -67.11
CA LYS A 605 6.65 -33.48 -66.48
C LYS A 605 7.96 -33.15 -65.69
N THR A 606 8.54 -33.96 -64.79
CA THR A 606 8.30 -35.34 -64.30
C THR A 606 8.93 -35.56 -62.89
N THR A 607 8.60 -36.69 -62.22
CA THR A 607 9.44 -37.49 -61.26
C THR A 607 10.10 -36.79 -60.04
N SER A 608 9.68 -37.05 -58.80
CA SER A 608 10.01 -38.22 -57.91
C SER A 608 11.16 -37.90 -56.93
N SER A 609 11.29 -38.50 -55.73
CA SER A 609 10.68 -39.69 -55.10
C SER A 609 10.08 -39.33 -53.71
N ALA A 610 9.21 -40.08 -53.00
CA ALA A 610 9.19 -41.50 -52.59
C ALA A 610 10.44 -41.94 -51.79
N ARG A 611 10.39 -42.63 -50.65
CA ARG A 611 9.36 -43.09 -49.67
C ARG A 611 10.05 -43.07 -48.27
N VAL A 612 9.38 -43.15 -47.11
CA VAL A 612 8.92 -44.35 -46.36
C VAL A 612 8.41 -43.76 -45.03
N VAL A 613 7.19 -43.95 -44.48
CA VAL A 613 6.33 -45.13 -44.26
C VAL A 613 6.82 -46.08 -43.15
N ILE A 614 6.50 -45.74 -41.90
CA ILE A 614 5.94 -46.71 -40.94
C ILE A 614 4.70 -46.07 -40.31
N ALA A 615 3.61 -46.83 -40.24
CA ALA A 615 2.41 -46.47 -39.48
C ALA A 615 1.78 -47.75 -38.95
N THR A 616 1.34 -47.74 -37.68
CA THR A 616 0.58 -48.84 -37.07
C THR A 616 -0.61 -48.24 -36.31
N LYS A 617 -1.82 -48.75 -36.57
CA LYS A 617 -3.08 -48.33 -35.94
C LYS A 617 -3.65 -49.46 -35.08
N PHE A 618 -4.29 -49.10 -33.97
CA PHE A 618 -5.55 -49.68 -33.46
C PHE A 618 -6.31 -48.50 -32.80
N VAL A 619 -7.54 -48.10 -33.17
CA VAL A 619 -8.85 -48.82 -33.23
C VAL A 619 -9.29 -49.23 -31.81
N VAL A 620 -10.11 -48.47 -31.04
CA VAL A 620 -11.49 -47.90 -31.19
C VAL A 620 -12.60 -48.87 -30.71
N VAL A 621 -13.72 -48.31 -30.17
CA VAL A 621 -14.94 -48.94 -29.56
C VAL A 621 -14.87 -49.14 -28.01
N SER A 622 -15.86 -48.83 -27.15
CA SER A 622 -17.05 -47.93 -27.17
C SER A 622 -17.72 -47.77 -25.77
N PHE A 623 -18.67 -46.79 -25.65
CA PHE A 623 -19.98 -46.77 -24.94
C PHE A 623 -20.44 -48.01 -24.10
N ALA A 624 -21.25 -47.95 -23.01
CA ALA A 624 -22.20 -46.94 -22.47
C ALA A 624 -22.67 -47.23 -21.00
N MET A 625 -23.41 -46.29 -20.37
CA MET A 625 -24.52 -46.48 -19.37
C MET A 625 -24.22 -47.17 -18.01
N LEU A 626 -25.02 -47.08 -16.91
CA LEU A 626 -26.28 -46.38 -16.54
C LEU A 626 -26.26 -45.95 -15.03
N MET A 627 -27.32 -45.30 -14.53
CA MET A 627 -27.55 -44.90 -13.12
C MET A 627 -27.88 -46.05 -12.12
N ILE A 628 -27.61 -45.79 -10.83
CA ILE A 628 -28.42 -46.03 -9.59
C ILE A 628 -27.61 -45.39 -8.42
N LEU A 629 -28.04 -44.60 -7.41
CA LEU A 629 -29.30 -44.18 -6.71
C LEU A 629 -29.63 -44.94 -5.38
N PHE A 630 -30.10 -44.19 -4.36
CA PHE A 630 -30.47 -44.59 -2.96
C PHE A 630 -29.31 -45.09 -2.05
N GLU A 631 -29.31 -44.89 -0.71
CA GLU A 631 -29.79 -43.79 0.16
C GLU A 631 -29.25 -43.95 1.62
N ILE A 632 -29.33 -42.87 2.43
CA ILE A 632 -29.52 -42.81 3.92
C ILE A 632 -28.70 -43.72 4.87
N TYR A 633 -27.99 -43.11 5.83
CA TYR A 633 -28.31 -43.26 7.28
C TYR A 633 -27.61 -42.20 8.17
N ASP A 634 -28.34 -41.63 9.13
CA ASP A 634 -27.86 -40.67 10.14
C ASP A 634 -27.19 -41.35 11.36
N ILE A 635 -26.13 -40.71 11.89
CA ILE A 635 -25.85 -40.50 13.33
C ILE A 635 -25.19 -39.12 13.48
#